data_AF-A0A959KTM5-F1
#
_entry.id   AF-A0A959KTM5-F1
#
_cell.length_a   1.000
_cell.length_b   1.000
_cell.length_c   1.000
_cell.angle_alpha   90.00
_cell.angle_beta   90.00
_cell.angle_gamma   90.00
#
_symmetry.space_group_name_H-M   'P 1'
#
loop_
_entity.id
_entity.type
_entity.pdbx_description
1 polymer ?
#
loop_
_entity_poly.entity_id
_entity_poly.type
_entity_poly.pdbx_seq_one_letter_code
_entity_poly.pdbx_strand_id
1 'polypeptide(L)'
;VHDPYAGQGDGSYWFPDEQRRKIGRAIADGEVEKLRELLREPVPLLNDYDNEDSLSLLDFAAMKASYPYHGHTDRMIACMQLLVEAGAQVKTEGSTRKPPHLQNISNCKPEVLAFLLRHGADPNAVDVQGIPVLYGAIRSGGMEEAAERVRLLLESGADPNALYPYPDQNQYSSPLLYAASFAAWDACLSLIEHGAQVDYQMPQGPNLDTFLQELKEENGQYPEYLPESFYKLVNLVSTPN
;
A
#
# COMPACT_ATOMS: atom_id res chain seq x y z
N VAL A 1 -24.17 1.91 -26.27
CA VAL A 1 -22.78 2.17 -25.80
C VAL A 1 -22.67 1.52 -24.44
N HIS A 2 -21.95 0.40 -24.35
CA HIS A 2 -21.75 -0.29 -23.08
C HIS A 2 -20.62 0.45 -22.38
N ASP A 3 -20.89 1.04 -21.22
CA ASP A 3 -19.83 1.60 -20.38
C ASP A 3 -19.04 0.43 -19.79
N PRO A 4 -17.75 0.25 -20.13
CA PRO A 4 -16.94 -0.86 -19.63
C PRO A 4 -16.64 -0.73 -18.12
N TYR A 5 -16.94 0.42 -17.50
CA TYR A 5 -16.76 0.68 -16.07
C TYR A 5 -18.07 0.65 -15.28
N ALA A 6 -19.20 0.37 -15.93
CA ALA A 6 -20.49 0.24 -15.27
C ALA A 6 -20.43 -0.81 -14.15
N GLY A 7 -20.90 -0.45 -12.95
CA GLY A 7 -20.99 -1.37 -11.81
C GLY A 7 -19.72 -1.52 -10.97
N GLN A 8 -18.61 -0.87 -11.30
CA GLN A 8 -17.40 -0.90 -10.45
C GLN A 8 -17.63 -0.21 -9.11
N GLY A 9 -18.40 0.88 -9.10
CA GLY A 9 -18.66 1.67 -7.89
C GLY A 9 -19.54 0.97 -6.85
N ASP A 10 -20.43 0.07 -7.29
CA ASP A 10 -21.44 -0.59 -6.47
C ASP A 10 -21.21 -2.09 -6.27
N GLY A 11 -20.11 -2.62 -6.81
CA GLY A 11 -19.71 -4.02 -6.68
C GLY A 11 -20.25 -4.94 -7.77
N SER A 12 -21.25 -4.52 -8.57
CA SER A 12 -21.91 -5.40 -9.54
C SER A 12 -21.03 -5.84 -10.71
N TYR A 13 -19.93 -5.11 -10.96
CA TYR A 13 -18.90 -5.53 -11.91
C TYR A 13 -18.06 -6.72 -11.38
N TRP A 14 -17.78 -6.74 -10.07
CA TRP A 14 -16.85 -7.69 -9.46
C TRP A 14 -17.53 -8.99 -9.04
N PHE A 15 -18.84 -8.96 -8.76
CA PHE A 15 -19.58 -10.07 -8.20
C PHE A 15 -20.69 -10.55 -9.15
N PRO A 16 -20.60 -11.75 -9.74
CA PRO A 16 -21.59 -12.25 -10.67
C PRO A 16 -22.84 -12.84 -9.98
N ASP A 17 -22.71 -13.48 -8.81
CA ASP A 17 -23.85 -14.03 -8.09
C ASP A 17 -24.66 -12.96 -7.34
N GLU A 18 -25.92 -13.27 -7.04
CA GLU A 18 -26.85 -12.32 -6.43
C GLU A 18 -26.49 -11.99 -4.97
N GLN A 19 -25.98 -12.97 -4.21
CA GLN A 19 -25.67 -12.81 -2.79
C GLN A 19 -24.49 -11.85 -2.60
N ARG A 20 -23.36 -12.09 -3.28
CA ARG A 20 -22.19 -11.20 -3.24
C ARG A 20 -22.49 -9.82 -3.84
N ARG A 21 -23.41 -9.68 -4.80
CA ARG A 21 -23.86 -8.35 -5.26
C ARG A 21 -24.60 -7.56 -4.19
N LYS A 22 -25.49 -8.19 -3.43
CA LYS A 22 -26.19 -7.52 -2.30
C LYS A 22 -25.20 -7.08 -1.23
N ILE A 23 -24.22 -7.93 -0.92
CA ILE A 23 -23.15 -7.62 0.04
C ILE A 23 -22.26 -6.49 -0.50
N GLY A 24 -21.79 -6.59 -1.75
CA GLY A 24 -20.99 -5.58 -2.43
C GLY A 24 -21.68 -4.22 -2.44
N ARG A 25 -23.00 -4.17 -2.68
CA ARG A 25 -23.77 -2.92 -2.61
C ARG A 25 -23.79 -2.32 -1.19
N ALA A 26 -24.02 -3.15 -0.17
CA ALA A 26 -24.00 -2.71 1.22
C ALA A 26 -22.61 -2.16 1.62
N ILE A 27 -21.53 -2.80 1.16
CA ILE A 27 -20.16 -2.30 1.32
C ILE A 27 -19.98 -0.95 0.61
N ALA A 28 -20.38 -0.87 -0.66
CA ALA A 28 -20.21 0.32 -1.48
C ALA A 28 -20.86 1.58 -0.89
N ASP A 29 -22.01 1.38 -0.22
CA ASP A 29 -22.80 2.45 0.41
C ASP A 29 -22.45 2.65 1.91
N GLY A 30 -21.60 1.80 2.48
CA GLY A 30 -21.25 1.82 3.90
C GLY A 30 -22.39 1.49 4.84
N GLU A 31 -23.33 0.64 4.41
CA GLU A 31 -24.48 0.17 5.19
C GLU A 31 -24.07 -0.96 6.15
N VAL A 32 -23.31 -0.63 7.19
CA VAL A 32 -22.71 -1.61 8.14
C VAL A 32 -23.74 -2.57 8.76
N GLU A 33 -24.90 -2.06 9.19
CA GLU A 33 -25.93 -2.91 9.81
C GLU A 33 -26.62 -3.85 8.81
N LYS A 34 -26.83 -3.38 7.58
CA LYS A 34 -27.37 -4.23 6.51
C LYS A 34 -26.36 -5.31 6.12
N LEU A 35 -25.08 -4.98 6.06
CA LEU A 35 -24.02 -5.96 5.86
C LEU A 35 -24.04 -7.01 6.97
N ARG A 36 -24.16 -6.61 8.24
CA ARG A 36 -24.28 -7.52 9.38
C ARG A 36 -25.47 -8.47 9.23
N GLU A 37 -26.61 -8.00 8.73
CA GLU A 37 -27.78 -8.84 8.46
C GLU A 37 -27.53 -9.84 7.33
N LEU A 38 -26.93 -9.38 6.21
CA LEU A 38 -26.61 -10.23 5.05
C LEU A 38 -25.61 -11.35 5.39
N LEU A 39 -24.68 -11.10 6.32
CA LEU A 39 -23.67 -12.07 6.75
C LEU A 39 -24.17 -13.09 7.80
N ARG A 40 -25.46 -13.03 8.18
CA ARG A 40 -26.07 -14.08 9.04
C ARG A 40 -26.26 -15.40 8.29
N GLU A 41 -26.41 -15.33 6.98
CA GLU A 41 -26.47 -16.51 6.13
C GLU A 41 -25.06 -16.87 5.64
N PRO A 42 -24.71 -18.17 5.53
CA PRO A 42 -23.44 -18.57 4.95
C PRO A 42 -23.23 -17.95 3.56
N VAL A 43 -22.02 -17.48 3.30
CA VAL A 43 -21.59 -16.95 1.99
C VAL A 43 -20.56 -17.92 1.42
N PRO A 44 -20.97 -18.91 0.60
CA PRO A 44 -20.07 -19.98 0.16
C PRO A 44 -18.83 -19.48 -0.60
N LEU A 45 -18.96 -18.37 -1.32
CA LEU A 45 -17.93 -17.78 -2.18
C LEU A 45 -17.27 -16.54 -1.54
N LEU A 46 -17.27 -16.43 -0.20
CA LEU A 46 -16.80 -15.25 0.54
C LEU A 46 -15.38 -14.81 0.17
N ASN A 47 -14.50 -15.79 -0.04
CA ASN A 47 -13.08 -15.61 -0.36
C ASN A 47 -12.76 -15.81 -1.84
N ASP A 48 -13.76 -16.13 -2.66
CA ASP A 48 -13.53 -16.56 -4.03
C ASP A 48 -13.29 -15.36 -4.95
N TYR A 49 -12.40 -15.60 -5.91
CA TYR A 49 -12.14 -14.74 -7.05
C TYR A 49 -12.81 -15.37 -8.27
N ASP A 50 -13.72 -14.66 -8.93
CA ASP A 50 -14.43 -15.16 -10.11
C ASP A 50 -13.56 -15.28 -11.36
N ASN A 51 -12.52 -14.45 -11.50
CA ASN A 51 -11.56 -14.46 -12.62
C ASN A 51 -10.25 -13.73 -12.24
N GLU A 52 -9.29 -13.60 -13.17
CA GLU A 52 -7.99 -12.93 -12.96
C GLU A 52 -8.05 -11.42 -12.65
N ASP A 53 -9.19 -10.78 -12.86
CA ASP A 53 -9.40 -9.35 -12.56
C ASP A 53 -10.36 -9.10 -11.37
N SER A 54 -11.09 -10.12 -10.90
CA SER A 54 -12.06 -10.02 -9.80
C SER A 54 -11.43 -9.68 -8.43
N LEU A 55 -12.23 -9.09 -7.55
CA LEU A 55 -11.88 -8.77 -6.16
C LEU A 55 -12.67 -9.68 -5.22
N SER A 56 -12.08 -10.08 -4.08
CA SER A 56 -12.89 -10.62 -2.99
C SER A 56 -13.76 -9.51 -2.38
N LEU A 57 -14.75 -9.88 -1.56
CA LEU A 57 -15.54 -8.90 -0.82
C LEU A 57 -14.69 -8.05 0.13
N LEU A 58 -13.64 -8.63 0.72
CA LEU A 58 -12.70 -7.92 1.58
C LEU A 58 -11.83 -6.94 0.76
N ASP A 59 -11.33 -7.37 -0.39
CA ASP A 59 -10.58 -6.51 -1.32
C ASP A 59 -11.41 -5.32 -1.78
N PHE A 60 -12.67 -5.57 -2.11
CA PHE A 60 -13.60 -4.53 -2.51
C PHE A 60 -13.83 -3.51 -1.37
N ALA A 61 -14.00 -3.98 -0.13
CA ALA A 61 -14.13 -3.09 1.03
C ALA A 61 -12.86 -2.25 1.28
N ALA A 62 -11.67 -2.87 1.22
CA ALA A 62 -10.39 -2.18 1.36
C ALA A 62 -10.16 -1.13 0.26
N MET A 63 -10.50 -1.48 -0.98
CA MET A 63 -10.45 -0.58 -2.13
C MET A 63 -11.39 0.63 -1.92
N LYS A 64 -12.63 0.40 -1.47
CA LYS A 64 -13.58 1.49 -1.17
C LYS A 64 -13.10 2.40 -0.04
N ALA A 65 -12.41 1.86 0.95
CA ALA A 65 -11.83 2.61 2.07
C ALA A 65 -10.71 3.57 1.64
N SER A 66 -10.06 3.24 0.53
CA SER A 66 -8.89 3.92 -0.04
C SER A 66 -9.26 5.09 -0.98
N TYR A 67 -10.51 5.22 -1.41
CA TYR A 67 -10.92 6.32 -2.30
C TYR A 67 -11.22 7.61 -1.52
N PRO A 68 -10.58 8.74 -1.86
CA PRO A 68 -10.65 9.99 -1.08
C PRO A 68 -12.04 10.65 -1.08
N TYR A 69 -12.87 10.38 -2.08
CA TYR A 69 -14.17 11.05 -2.25
C TYR A 69 -15.33 10.47 -1.43
N HIS A 70 -15.10 9.39 -0.66
CA HIS A 70 -16.22 8.64 -0.06
C HIS A 70 -16.41 8.81 1.45
N GLY A 71 -15.59 9.57 2.19
CA GLY A 71 -15.92 9.97 3.59
C GLY A 71 -16.32 8.85 4.56
N HIS A 72 -15.97 7.60 4.28
CA HIS A 72 -16.53 6.41 4.93
C HIS A 72 -15.46 5.44 5.41
N THR A 73 -14.22 5.88 5.67
CA THR A 73 -13.13 4.98 6.09
C THR A 73 -13.50 4.17 7.33
N ASP A 74 -14.05 4.79 8.37
CA ASP A 74 -14.51 4.08 9.58
C ASP A 74 -15.58 3.03 9.28
N ARG A 75 -16.52 3.35 8.38
CA ARG A 75 -17.57 2.41 7.95
C ARG A 75 -16.98 1.28 7.13
N MET A 76 -16.01 1.54 6.27
CA MET A 76 -15.36 0.49 5.49
C MET A 76 -14.52 -0.42 6.38
N ILE A 77 -13.82 0.13 7.38
CA ILE A 77 -13.13 -0.67 8.40
C ILE A 77 -14.14 -1.54 9.17
N ALA A 78 -15.30 -1.00 9.54
CA ALA A 78 -16.37 -1.80 10.15
C ALA A 78 -16.90 -2.89 9.21
N CYS A 79 -17.04 -2.61 7.91
CA CYS A 79 -17.39 -3.63 6.91
C CYS A 79 -16.31 -4.72 6.79
N MET A 80 -15.03 -4.34 6.74
CA MET A 80 -13.89 -5.27 6.71
C MET A 80 -13.87 -6.14 7.96
N GLN A 81 -14.11 -5.56 9.13
CA GLN A 81 -14.22 -6.28 10.40
C GLN A 81 -15.34 -7.33 10.36
N LEU A 82 -16.54 -6.96 9.89
CA LEU A 82 -17.65 -7.90 9.74
C LEU A 82 -17.34 -9.04 8.75
N LEU A 83 -16.65 -8.74 7.64
CA LEU A 83 -16.24 -9.75 6.68
C LEU A 83 -15.23 -10.72 7.30
N VAL A 84 -14.23 -10.23 8.03
CA VAL A 84 -13.26 -11.08 8.74
C VAL A 84 -13.95 -11.94 9.81
N GLU A 85 -14.90 -11.38 10.56
CA GLU A 85 -15.73 -12.13 11.52
C GLU A 85 -16.57 -13.23 10.86
N ALA A 86 -17.00 -13.01 9.61
CA ALA A 86 -17.70 -13.99 8.79
C ALA A 86 -16.77 -15.03 8.13
N GLY A 87 -15.44 -14.93 8.32
CA GLY A 87 -14.45 -15.87 7.80
C GLY A 87 -13.74 -15.40 6.53
N ALA A 88 -13.80 -14.11 6.19
CA ALA A 88 -13.00 -13.56 5.10
C ALA A 88 -11.51 -13.64 5.46
N GLN A 89 -10.70 -14.09 4.50
CA GLN A 89 -9.27 -14.31 4.68
C GLN A 89 -8.48 -13.11 4.15
N VAL A 90 -7.53 -12.63 4.96
CA VAL A 90 -6.55 -11.61 4.54
C VAL A 90 -5.27 -12.26 4.00
N LYS A 91 -4.97 -13.47 4.48
CA LYS A 91 -3.85 -14.28 4.00
C LYS A 91 -4.38 -15.28 2.98
N THR A 92 -4.03 -15.13 1.71
CA THR A 92 -4.38 -16.11 0.67
C THR A 92 -3.21 -17.08 0.45
N GLU A 93 -3.12 -18.10 1.31
CA GLU A 93 -2.12 -19.17 1.11
C GLU A 93 -2.39 -19.93 -0.19
N GLY A 94 -1.34 -20.14 -1.00
CA GLY A 94 -1.46 -20.93 -2.24
C GLY A 94 -2.17 -20.23 -3.40
N SER A 95 -2.55 -18.97 -3.25
CA SER A 95 -3.03 -18.16 -4.36
C SER A 95 -1.85 -17.78 -5.26
N THR A 96 -1.89 -18.19 -6.54
CA THR A 96 -0.97 -17.69 -7.57
C THR A 96 -1.25 -16.21 -7.90
N ARG A 97 -2.39 -15.68 -7.45
CA ARG A 97 -2.72 -14.27 -7.50
C ARG A 97 -1.98 -13.55 -6.37
N LYS A 98 -1.07 -12.67 -6.79
CA LYS A 98 -0.34 -11.73 -5.95
C LYS A 98 -1.30 -10.85 -5.13
N PRO A 99 -0.91 -10.40 -3.93
CA PRO A 99 -1.80 -10.12 -2.82
C PRO A 99 -2.78 -8.97 -3.15
N PRO A 100 -4.05 -9.29 -3.39
CA PRO A 100 -5.02 -8.30 -3.87
C PRO A 100 -5.32 -7.23 -2.81
N HIS A 101 -5.18 -7.57 -1.52
CA HIS A 101 -5.39 -6.63 -0.40
C HIS A 101 -4.40 -5.47 -0.39
N LEU A 102 -3.19 -5.65 -0.96
CA LEU A 102 -2.13 -4.64 -0.98
C LEU A 102 -1.88 -4.07 -2.38
N GLN A 103 -2.62 -4.52 -3.40
CA GLN A 103 -2.46 -4.08 -4.79
C GLN A 103 -2.67 -2.57 -4.96
N ASN A 104 -3.48 -1.96 -4.10
CA ASN A 104 -3.77 -0.52 -4.10
C ASN A 104 -3.12 0.21 -2.93
N ILE A 105 -2.01 -0.31 -2.37
CA ILE A 105 -1.31 0.27 -1.21
C ILE A 105 -1.02 1.76 -1.41
N SER A 106 -0.79 2.18 -2.65
CA SER A 106 -0.46 3.55 -2.95
C SER A 106 -1.60 4.50 -2.56
N ASN A 107 -2.84 4.12 -2.80
CA ASN A 107 -3.99 4.94 -2.42
C ASN A 107 -4.59 4.50 -1.08
N CYS A 108 -3.99 3.49 -0.43
CA CYS A 108 -4.46 2.95 0.82
C CYS A 108 -4.24 3.96 1.95
N LYS A 109 -5.27 4.15 2.77
CA LYS A 109 -5.13 4.93 3.99
C LYS A 109 -4.35 4.12 5.03
N PRO A 110 -3.51 4.76 5.87
CA PRO A 110 -2.76 4.04 6.91
C PRO A 110 -3.61 3.14 7.80
N GLU A 111 -4.84 3.53 8.14
CA GLU A 111 -5.74 2.76 9.00
C GLU A 111 -6.20 1.45 8.33
N VAL A 112 -6.42 1.48 7.02
CA VAL A 112 -6.79 0.31 6.21
C VAL A 112 -5.61 -0.64 6.11
N LEU A 113 -4.41 -0.09 5.87
CA LEU A 113 -3.18 -0.86 5.87
C LEU A 113 -2.91 -1.53 7.22
N ALA A 114 -3.03 -0.78 8.31
CA ALA A 114 -2.85 -1.29 9.67
C ALA A 114 -3.83 -2.42 9.99
N PHE A 115 -5.09 -2.31 9.54
CA PHE A 115 -6.07 -3.39 9.65
C PHE A 115 -5.60 -4.64 8.90
N LEU A 116 -5.24 -4.50 7.62
CA LEU A 116 -4.82 -5.64 6.80
C LEU A 116 -3.57 -6.34 7.39
N LEU A 117 -2.57 -5.57 7.82
CA LEU A 117 -1.34 -6.12 8.43
C LEU A 117 -1.65 -6.85 9.75
N ARG A 118 -2.50 -6.27 10.62
CA ARG A 118 -2.93 -6.91 11.87
C ARG A 118 -3.64 -8.24 11.64
N HIS A 119 -4.31 -8.39 10.52
CA HIS A 119 -5.02 -9.60 10.14
C HIS A 119 -4.21 -10.55 9.24
N GLY A 120 -2.90 -10.31 9.09
CA GLY A 120 -1.96 -11.25 8.48
C GLY A 120 -1.70 -11.02 6.99
N ALA A 121 -1.97 -9.82 6.47
CA ALA A 121 -1.43 -9.43 5.17
C ALA A 121 0.11 -9.48 5.18
N ASP A 122 0.69 -9.98 4.10
CA ASP A 122 2.15 -10.11 3.99
C ASP A 122 2.81 -8.73 3.78
N PRO A 123 3.63 -8.23 4.72
CA PRO A 123 4.32 -6.95 4.57
C PRO A 123 5.43 -6.98 3.49
N ASN A 124 5.80 -8.18 3.01
CA ASN A 124 6.76 -8.40 1.92
C ASN A 124 6.09 -8.81 0.60
N ALA A 125 4.76 -8.66 0.53
CA ALA A 125 3.97 -8.76 -0.68
C ALA A 125 4.61 -8.06 -1.89
N VAL A 126 4.50 -8.67 -3.07
CA VAL A 126 4.92 -8.05 -4.34
C VAL A 126 3.74 -7.95 -5.32
N ASP A 127 3.67 -6.86 -6.10
CA ASP A 127 2.62 -6.69 -7.11
C ASP A 127 2.83 -7.53 -8.38
N VAL A 128 1.96 -7.39 -9.39
CA VAL A 128 2.02 -8.15 -10.66
C VAL A 128 3.34 -7.98 -11.42
N GLN A 129 4.06 -6.87 -11.25
CA GLN A 129 5.41 -6.64 -11.78
C GLN A 129 6.53 -7.18 -10.87
N GLY A 130 6.20 -7.62 -9.65
CA GLY A 130 7.18 -8.05 -8.66
C GLY A 130 7.71 -6.90 -7.80
N ILE A 131 7.04 -5.74 -7.82
CA ILE A 131 7.37 -4.59 -6.98
C ILE A 131 6.99 -4.90 -5.53
N PRO A 132 7.92 -4.87 -4.57
CA PRO A 132 7.58 -4.97 -3.16
C PRO A 132 6.61 -3.88 -2.73
N VAL A 133 5.64 -4.21 -1.87
CA VAL A 133 4.59 -3.32 -1.40
C VAL A 133 5.14 -2.02 -0.77
N LEU A 134 6.35 -2.09 -0.20
CA LEU A 134 7.07 -0.95 0.36
C LEU A 134 7.28 0.18 -0.65
N TYR A 135 7.54 -0.11 -1.93
CA TYR A 135 7.65 0.92 -2.98
C TYR A 135 6.31 1.57 -3.28
N GLY A 136 5.24 0.78 -3.30
CA GLY A 136 3.89 1.31 -3.48
C GLY A 136 3.48 2.27 -2.37
N ALA A 137 3.90 2.02 -1.13
CA ALA A 137 3.64 2.89 0.02
C ALA A 137 4.33 4.27 -0.11
N ILE A 138 5.50 4.32 -0.76
CA ILE A 138 6.30 5.53 -1.00
C ILE A 138 5.69 6.42 -2.10
N ARG A 139 5.13 5.83 -3.16
CA ARG A 139 4.79 6.52 -4.44
C ARG A 139 3.58 7.48 -4.38
N SER A 140 2.94 7.70 -3.25
CA SER A 140 1.53 8.17 -3.25
C SER A 140 1.03 8.79 -1.94
N GLY A 141 -0.19 9.35 -1.97
CA GLY A 141 -0.77 10.09 -0.83
C GLY A 141 -0.01 11.39 -0.54
N GLY A 142 -0.51 12.20 0.39
CA GLY A 142 0.31 13.29 0.94
C GLY A 142 1.60 12.71 1.53
N MET A 143 2.70 13.47 1.51
CA MET A 143 4.02 13.01 2.02
C MET A 143 3.93 12.40 3.44
N GLU A 144 3.02 12.91 4.28
CA GLU A 144 2.76 12.42 5.64
C GLU A 144 2.18 10.99 5.67
N GLU A 145 1.23 10.67 4.79
CA GLU A 145 0.63 9.33 4.72
C GLU A 145 1.63 8.29 4.19
N ALA A 146 2.54 8.70 3.30
CA ALA A 146 3.59 7.82 2.79
C ALA A 146 4.53 7.36 3.91
N ALA A 147 4.97 8.29 4.76
CA ALA A 147 5.82 7.96 5.89
C ALA A 147 5.11 7.00 6.87
N GLU A 148 3.82 7.22 7.15
CA GLU A 148 3.07 6.33 8.03
C GLU A 148 2.86 4.93 7.44
N ARG A 149 2.54 4.82 6.15
CA ARG A 149 2.44 3.50 5.50
C ARG A 149 3.76 2.74 5.52
N VAL A 150 4.87 3.45 5.28
CA VAL A 150 6.22 2.86 5.36
C VAL A 150 6.50 2.37 6.78
N ARG A 151 6.22 3.17 7.81
CA ARG A 151 6.36 2.75 9.22
C ARG A 151 5.55 1.49 9.52
N LEU A 152 4.26 1.47 9.18
CA LEU A 152 3.38 0.32 9.44
C LEU A 152 3.89 -0.97 8.79
N LEU A 153 4.38 -0.90 7.55
CA LEU A 153 4.97 -2.04 6.85
C LEU A 153 6.24 -2.53 7.55
N LEU A 154 7.14 -1.61 7.91
CA LEU A 154 8.40 -1.94 8.58
C LEU A 154 8.17 -2.54 9.98
N GLU A 155 7.27 -1.96 10.77
CA GLU A 155 6.86 -2.48 12.09
C GLU A 155 6.23 -3.87 11.97
N SER A 156 5.60 -4.17 10.83
CA SER A 156 5.01 -5.49 10.54
C SER A 156 6.02 -6.49 9.98
N GLY A 157 7.28 -6.10 9.75
CA GLY A 157 8.35 -6.98 9.27
C GLY A 157 8.61 -6.92 7.76
N ALA A 158 8.26 -5.82 7.08
CA ALA A 158 8.73 -5.56 5.72
C ALA A 158 10.26 -5.45 5.71
N ASP A 159 10.89 -6.04 4.70
CA ASP A 159 12.34 -5.93 4.49
C ASP A 159 12.68 -4.52 3.97
N PRO A 160 13.40 -3.68 4.77
CA PRO A 160 13.79 -2.33 4.36
C PRO A 160 14.81 -2.32 3.20
N ASN A 161 15.37 -3.48 2.85
CA ASN A 161 16.35 -3.68 1.79
C ASN A 161 15.78 -4.50 0.62
N ALA A 162 14.46 -4.71 0.56
CA ALA A 162 13.81 -5.44 -0.52
C ALA A 162 14.06 -4.71 -1.86
N LEU A 163 14.97 -5.23 -2.69
CA LEU A 163 15.34 -4.59 -3.94
C LEU A 163 14.26 -4.80 -5.00
N TYR A 164 13.94 -3.73 -5.73
CA TYR A 164 13.09 -3.79 -6.92
C TYR A 164 13.93 -3.68 -8.20
N PRO A 165 13.91 -4.70 -9.09
CA PRO A 165 14.48 -4.58 -10.42
C PRO A 165 13.55 -3.75 -11.31
N TYR A 166 14.01 -2.61 -11.83
CA TYR A 166 13.38 -1.96 -12.96
C TYR A 166 13.57 -2.83 -14.21
N PRO A 167 12.51 -3.49 -14.73
CA PRO A 167 12.66 -4.47 -15.81
C PRO A 167 13.26 -3.85 -17.08
N ASP A 168 12.93 -2.58 -17.33
CA ASP A 168 13.31 -1.87 -18.54
C ASP A 168 14.64 -1.11 -18.44
N GLN A 169 15.21 -0.97 -17.24
CA GLN A 169 16.40 -0.14 -17.02
C GLN A 169 17.59 -0.88 -16.39
N ASN A 170 17.45 -2.16 -16.04
CA ASN A 170 18.49 -2.95 -15.37
C ASN A 170 19.04 -2.25 -14.11
N GLN A 171 18.20 -1.43 -13.49
CA GLN A 171 18.49 -0.66 -12.29
C GLN A 171 17.77 -1.31 -11.13
N TYR A 172 18.51 -1.55 -10.06
CA TYR A 172 17.94 -1.94 -8.77
C TYR A 172 17.99 -0.70 -7.90
N SER A 173 16.84 -0.20 -7.48
CA SER A 173 16.79 0.89 -6.50
C SER A 173 16.48 0.28 -5.14
N SER A 174 17.21 0.62 -4.08
CA SER A 174 16.81 0.24 -2.72
C SER A 174 15.58 1.05 -2.29
N PRO A 175 14.76 0.56 -1.35
CA PRO A 175 13.63 1.33 -0.84
C PRO A 175 14.03 2.73 -0.34
N LEU A 176 15.23 2.84 0.26
CA LEU A 176 15.78 4.10 0.76
C LEU A 176 16.12 5.10 -0.36
N LEU A 177 16.82 4.66 -1.41
CA LEU A 177 17.07 5.52 -2.57
C LEU A 177 15.78 5.91 -3.29
N TYR A 178 14.83 4.98 -3.37
CA TYR A 178 13.51 5.25 -3.93
C TYR A 178 12.78 6.34 -3.14
N ALA A 179 12.70 6.22 -1.81
CA ALA A 179 12.10 7.26 -0.95
C ALA A 179 12.78 8.64 -1.10
N ALA A 180 14.12 8.67 -1.18
CA ALA A 180 14.87 9.90 -1.39
C ALA A 180 14.53 10.58 -2.74
N SER A 181 14.38 9.78 -3.81
CA SER A 181 14.00 10.30 -5.14
C SER A 181 12.59 10.92 -5.19
N PHE A 182 11.70 10.54 -4.27
CA PHE A 182 10.37 11.13 -4.09
C PHE A 182 10.33 12.23 -3.02
N ALA A 183 11.49 12.63 -2.48
CA ALA A 183 11.60 13.57 -1.37
C ALA A 183 10.79 13.14 -0.11
N ALA A 184 10.58 11.83 0.07
CA ALA A 184 9.86 11.26 1.21
C ALA A 184 10.80 11.11 2.42
N TRP A 185 11.30 12.24 2.93
CA TRP A 185 12.40 12.25 3.91
C TRP A 185 12.07 11.54 5.23
N ASP A 186 10.84 11.66 5.73
CA ASP A 186 10.42 10.95 6.95
C ASP A 186 10.33 9.43 6.72
N ALA A 187 10.00 9.00 5.50
CA ALA A 187 10.07 7.60 5.11
C ALA A 187 11.54 7.12 5.05
N CYS A 188 12.47 7.94 4.54
CA CYS A 188 13.91 7.64 4.58
C CYS A 188 14.41 7.43 6.01
N LEU A 189 14.03 8.31 6.94
CA LEU A 189 14.40 8.17 8.35
C LEU A 189 13.82 6.88 8.94
N SER A 190 12.54 6.59 8.69
CA SER A 190 11.89 5.36 9.15
C SER A 190 12.57 4.10 8.59
N LEU A 191 12.98 4.13 7.32
CA LEU A 191 13.72 3.04 6.68
C LEU A 191 15.08 2.80 7.36
N ILE A 192 15.84 3.86 7.65
CA ILE A 192 17.13 3.77 8.36
C ILE A 192 16.94 3.21 9.77
N GLU A 193 15.94 3.70 10.50
CA GLU A 193 15.61 3.21 11.85
C GLU A 193 15.31 1.71 11.88
N HIS A 194 14.77 1.17 10.78
CA HIS A 194 14.45 -0.25 10.64
C HIS A 194 15.53 -1.07 9.92
N GLY A 195 16.71 -0.49 9.64
CA GLY A 195 17.88 -1.22 9.13
C GLY A 195 18.09 -1.15 7.62
N ALA A 196 17.59 -0.12 6.95
CA ALA A 196 17.94 0.14 5.55
C ALA A 196 19.44 0.44 5.39
N GLN A 197 20.05 -0.15 4.36
CA GLN A 197 21.45 0.07 4.00
C GLN A 197 21.61 1.46 3.35
N VAL A 198 22.33 2.35 4.04
CA VAL A 198 22.62 3.71 3.57
C VAL A 198 23.69 3.76 2.49
N ASP A 199 24.53 2.73 2.41
CA ASP A 199 25.68 2.63 1.51
C ASP A 199 25.39 1.83 0.24
N TYR A 200 24.13 1.44 0.01
CA TYR A 200 23.73 0.74 -1.21
C TYR A 200 24.09 1.56 -2.46
N GLN A 201 24.81 0.90 -3.39
CA GLN A 201 25.25 1.50 -4.65
C GLN A 201 24.47 0.91 -5.81
N MET A 202 23.77 1.76 -6.55
CA MET A 202 23.15 1.34 -7.80
C MET A 202 24.23 0.93 -8.82
N PRO A 203 24.02 -0.12 -9.64
CA PRO A 203 24.98 -0.52 -10.67
C PRO A 203 25.34 0.61 -11.66
N GLN A 204 24.38 1.50 -11.92
CA GLN A 204 24.49 2.64 -12.82
C GLN A 204 23.71 3.82 -12.18
N GLY A 205 24.36 4.64 -11.35
CA GLY A 205 23.75 5.86 -10.79
C GLY A 205 24.35 6.29 -9.44
N PRO A 206 23.89 7.41 -8.87
CA PRO A 206 24.40 7.90 -7.59
C PRO A 206 24.03 6.96 -6.44
N ASN A 207 24.88 6.93 -5.42
CA ASN A 207 24.49 6.41 -4.10
C ASN A 207 23.74 7.50 -3.32
N LEU A 208 23.25 7.16 -2.13
CA LEU A 208 22.43 8.08 -1.34
C LEU A 208 23.20 9.34 -0.93
N ASP A 209 24.46 9.23 -0.50
CA ASP A 209 25.26 10.38 -0.10
C ASP A 209 25.47 11.36 -1.28
N THR A 210 25.88 10.84 -2.44
CA THR A 210 26.06 11.66 -3.65
C THR A 210 24.77 12.37 -4.04
N PHE A 211 23.64 11.65 -4.06
CA PHE A 211 22.33 12.23 -4.35
C PHE A 211 21.96 13.38 -3.38
N LEU A 212 22.19 13.19 -2.08
CA LEU A 212 21.86 14.19 -1.07
C LEU A 212 22.77 15.42 -1.14
N GLN A 213 24.08 15.24 -1.40
CA GLN A 213 24.99 16.38 -1.55
C GLN A 213 24.65 17.21 -2.79
N GLU A 214 24.39 16.57 -3.94
CA GLU A 214 23.98 17.26 -5.17
C GLU A 214 22.70 18.07 -4.93
N LEU A 215 21.67 17.47 -4.31
CA LEU A 215 20.43 18.17 -4.02
C LEU A 215 20.64 19.34 -3.04
N LYS A 216 21.51 19.18 -2.04
CA LYS A 216 21.85 20.24 -1.09
C LYS A 216 22.58 21.40 -1.76
N GLU A 217 23.49 21.12 -2.70
CA GLU A 217 24.22 22.12 -3.47
C GLU A 217 23.29 22.88 -4.42
N GLU A 218 22.42 22.17 -5.16
CA GLU A 218 21.41 22.76 -6.05
C GLU A 218 20.46 23.71 -5.31
N ASN A 219 20.11 23.37 -4.07
CA ASN A 219 19.24 24.18 -3.21
C ASN A 219 20.02 25.13 -2.29
N GLY A 220 21.34 25.28 -2.46
CA GLY A 220 22.19 26.09 -1.57
C GLY A 220 21.82 27.57 -1.53
N GLN A 221 21.15 28.09 -2.57
CA GLN A 221 20.62 29.45 -2.59
C GLN A 221 19.33 29.62 -1.76
N TYR A 222 18.61 28.53 -1.50
CA TYR A 222 17.33 28.52 -0.80
C TYR A 222 17.18 27.29 0.14
N PRO A 223 18.05 27.15 1.15
CA PRO A 223 18.06 26.00 2.05
C PRO A 223 16.76 25.81 2.85
N GLU A 224 15.97 26.88 3.04
CA GLU A 224 14.68 26.85 3.74
C GLU A 224 13.60 26.03 3.03
N TYR A 225 13.76 25.68 1.74
CA TYR A 225 12.81 24.83 1.03
C TYR A 225 13.02 23.33 1.29
N LEU A 226 14.12 22.96 1.94
CA LEU A 226 14.37 21.57 2.35
C LEU A 226 13.94 21.40 3.81
N PRO A 227 13.13 20.36 4.13
CA PRO A 227 12.63 20.17 5.49
C PRO A 227 13.73 19.67 6.44
N GLU A 228 13.49 19.79 7.74
CA GLU A 228 14.44 19.33 8.78
C GLU A 228 14.82 17.84 8.61
N SER A 229 13.87 17.01 8.18
CA SER A 229 14.08 15.58 7.93
C SER A 229 15.11 15.32 6.81
N PHE A 230 15.20 16.18 5.80
CA PHE A 230 16.26 16.12 4.80
C PHE A 230 17.65 16.34 5.43
N TYR A 231 17.81 17.38 6.25
CA TYR A 231 19.09 17.67 6.89
C TYR A 231 19.50 16.61 7.92
N LYS A 232 18.53 16.02 8.63
CA LYS A 232 18.78 14.84 9.47
C LYS A 232 19.33 13.69 8.65
N LEU A 233 18.72 13.40 7.50
CA LEU A 233 19.16 12.36 6.59
C LEU A 233 20.59 12.61 6.08
N VAL A 234 20.92 13.83 5.65
CA VAL A 234 22.30 14.20 5.25
C VAL A 234 23.29 13.90 6.37
N ASN A 235 23.00 14.31 7.60
CA ASN A 235 23.92 14.08 8.72
C ASN A 235 24.10 12.58 9.04
N LEU A 236 23.03 11.78 8.95
CA LEU A 236 23.07 10.34 9.17
C LEU A 236 23.89 9.62 8.10
N VAL A 237 23.83 10.06 6.86
CA VAL A 237 24.53 9.42 5.73
C VAL A 237 25.99 9.85 5.65
N SER A 238 26.31 11.10 5.98
CA SER A 238 27.68 11.62 5.93
C SER A 238 28.55 11.28 7.15
N THR A 239 27.98 10.66 8.20
CA THR A 239 28.75 10.19 9.36
C THR A 239 29.24 8.76 9.11
N PRO A 240 30.57 8.51 9.02
CA PRO A 240 31.08 7.15 8.89
C PRO A 240 30.77 6.35 10.16
N ASN A 241 30.11 5.20 10.01
CA ASN A 241 29.99 4.16 11.04
C ASN A 241 31.35 3.57 11.43
#